data_AF-A0A3D8X2Q0-F1
#
_entry.id   AF-A0A3D8X2Q0-F1
#
_cell.length_a   1.000
_cell.length_b   1.000
_cell.length_c   1.000
_cell.angle_alpha   90.00
_cell.angle_beta   90.00
_cell.angle_gamma   90.00
#
_symmetry.space_group_name_H-M   'P 1'
#
loop_
_entity.id
_entity.type
_entity.pdbx_description
1 polymer ?
#
loop_
_entity_poly.entity_id
_entity_poly.type
_entity_poly.pdbx_seq_one_letter_code
_entity_poly.pdbx_strand_id
1 'polypeptide(L)'
;MSWENKKSLCQEFARILGGQGSLDENGVCLVQKFRTIRFKILGRPTRSPLVTPQFFTFEDLDSRGRALNLGETVLLQEEVNPLLTELRKRDIKVTAVHNHWLFEEPRAMYMHFESVEPPLDFARKIREAFRVLKG
;
A
#
# COMPACT_ATOMS: atom_id res chain seq x y z
N MET A 1 4.26 -23.53 5.44
CA MET A 1 3.19 -22.96 6.29
C MET A 1 1.85 -23.52 5.83
N SER A 2 0.95 -23.91 6.74
CA SER A 2 -0.40 -24.39 6.36
C SER A 2 -1.26 -23.25 5.80
N TRP A 3 -2.33 -23.60 5.08
CA TRP A 3 -3.29 -22.63 4.54
C TRP A 3 -3.92 -21.76 5.65
N GLU A 4 -4.35 -22.38 6.75
CA GLU A 4 -4.98 -21.66 7.86
C GLU A 4 -4.01 -20.66 8.52
N ASN A 5 -2.73 -21.01 8.62
CA ASN A 5 -1.71 -20.10 9.13
C ASN A 5 -1.49 -18.91 8.19
N LYS A 6 -1.48 -19.12 6.86
CA LYS A 6 -1.41 -18.03 5.88
C LYS A 6 -2.63 -17.11 5.97
N LYS A 7 -3.82 -17.69 6.18
CA LYS A 7 -5.07 -16.93 6.35
C LYS A 7 -5.03 -16.07 7.60
N SER A 8 -4.61 -16.62 8.74
CA SER A 8 -4.43 -15.87 9.99
C SER A 8 -3.39 -14.75 9.85
N LEU A 9 -2.26 -15.03 9.20
CA LEU A 9 -1.25 -14.02 8.89
C LEU A 9 -1.81 -12.89 8.01
N CYS A 10 -2.58 -13.22 6.98
CA CYS A 10 -3.23 -12.25 6.11
C CYS A 10 -4.25 -11.37 6.85
N GLN A 11 -5.02 -11.97 7.76
CA GLN A 11 -5.95 -11.22 8.62
C GLN A 11 -5.21 -10.23 9.53
N GLU A 12 -4.11 -10.65 10.14
CA GLU A 12 -3.33 -9.75 11.00
C GLU A 12 -2.63 -8.64 10.19
N PHE A 13 -2.07 -8.98 9.03
CA PHE A 13 -1.53 -8.02 8.07
C PHE A 13 -2.57 -6.94 7.71
N ALA A 14 -3.79 -7.36 7.34
CA ALA A 14 -4.90 -6.47 7.05
C ALA A 14 -5.31 -5.60 8.24
N ARG A 15 -5.34 -6.18 9.45
CA ARG A 15 -5.64 -5.45 10.70
C ARG A 15 -4.64 -4.32 10.94
N ILE A 16 -3.35 -4.59 10.77
CA ILE A 16 -2.28 -3.59 10.99
C ILE A 16 -2.41 -2.46 9.98
N LEU A 17 -2.68 -2.77 8.72
CA LEU A 17 -2.82 -1.81 7.62
C LEU A 17 -4.19 -1.11 7.59
N GLY A 18 -5.18 -1.67 8.30
CA GLY A 18 -6.53 -1.13 8.45
C GLY A 18 -7.30 -1.14 7.14
N GLY A 19 -7.13 -2.21 6.36
CA GLY A 19 -7.83 -2.47 5.12
C GLY A 19 -8.55 -3.83 5.16
N GLN A 20 -9.15 -4.19 4.04
CA GLN A 20 -9.78 -5.50 3.85
C GLN A 20 -8.76 -6.45 3.24
N GLY A 21 -8.46 -7.55 3.92
CA GLY A 21 -7.53 -8.58 3.46
C GLY A 21 -8.23 -9.72 2.74
N SER A 22 -7.70 -10.16 1.61
CA SER A 22 -8.07 -11.38 0.90
C SER A 22 -6.81 -12.21 0.62
N LEU A 23 -6.90 -13.52 0.83
CA LEU A 23 -5.85 -14.47 0.46
C LEU A 23 -6.36 -15.26 -0.75
N ASP A 24 -5.63 -15.21 -1.86
CA ASP A 24 -5.98 -15.94 -3.08
C ASP A 24 -5.43 -17.39 -3.07
N GLU A 25 -5.84 -18.18 -4.05
CA GLU A 25 -5.42 -19.58 -4.21
C GLU A 25 -3.91 -19.75 -4.47
N ASN A 26 -3.24 -18.72 -5.01
CA ASN A 26 -1.80 -18.69 -5.20
C ASN A 26 -1.04 -18.34 -3.91
N GLY A 27 -1.76 -17.99 -2.85
CA GLY A 27 -1.20 -17.61 -1.56
C GLY A 27 -0.72 -16.17 -1.49
N VAL A 28 -1.19 -15.31 -2.40
CA VAL A 28 -1.00 -13.86 -2.34
C VAL A 28 -2.02 -13.29 -1.38
N CYS A 29 -1.56 -12.63 -0.32
CA CYS A 29 -2.42 -11.81 0.52
C CYS A 29 -2.48 -10.39 -0.06
N LEU A 30 -3.67 -9.91 -0.40
CA LEU A 30 -3.92 -8.54 -0.81
C LEU A 30 -4.72 -7.81 0.27
N VAL A 31 -4.24 -6.65 0.69
CA VAL A 31 -4.97 -5.71 1.55
C VAL A 31 -5.38 -4.50 0.75
N GLN A 32 -6.68 -4.26 0.70
CA GLN A 32 -7.28 -3.12 0.03
C GLN A 32 -7.76 -2.07 1.02
N LYS A 33 -7.33 -0.83 0.79
CA LYS A 33 -7.82 0.37 1.46
C LYS A 33 -7.91 1.48 0.41
N PHE A 34 -8.78 2.46 0.64
CA PHE A 34 -8.94 3.59 -0.28
C PHE A 34 -8.84 4.90 0.47
N ARG A 35 -8.10 5.87 -0.09
CA ARG A 35 -7.99 7.21 0.51
C ARG A 35 -9.26 8.02 0.25
N THR A 36 -9.57 8.92 1.17
CA THR A 36 -10.72 9.84 1.07
C THR A 36 -10.32 11.21 0.51
N ILE A 37 -9.53 11.23 -0.56
CA ILE A 37 -9.16 12.47 -1.28
C ILE A 37 -10.25 12.80 -2.31
N ARG A 38 -10.62 14.07 -2.42
CA ARG A 38 -11.60 14.54 -3.41
C ARG A 38 -10.92 14.93 -4.71
N PHE A 39 -10.77 13.97 -5.62
CA PHE A 39 -10.30 14.22 -6.98
C PHE A 39 -11.45 14.57 -7.93
N LYS A 40 -11.11 15.28 -9.01
CA LYS A 40 -11.94 15.49 -10.20
C LYS A 40 -11.23 14.97 -11.44
N ILE A 41 -12.00 14.34 -12.33
CA ILE A 41 -11.57 13.93 -13.67
C ILE A 41 -12.62 14.44 -14.65
N LEU A 42 -12.20 15.12 -15.73
CA LEU A 42 -13.12 15.79 -16.66
C LEU A 42 -14.13 16.72 -15.94
N GLY A 43 -13.67 17.40 -14.88
CA GLY A 43 -14.50 18.28 -14.04
C GLY A 43 -15.50 17.56 -13.11
N ARG A 44 -15.59 16.23 -13.14
CA ARG A 44 -16.52 15.43 -12.31
C ARG A 44 -15.82 14.90 -11.05
N PRO A 45 -16.40 15.03 -9.85
CA PRO A 45 -15.83 14.44 -8.64
C PRO A 45 -15.83 12.91 -8.73
N THR A 46 -14.77 12.27 -8.22
CA THR A 46 -14.64 10.81 -8.20
C THR A 46 -14.27 10.28 -6.81
N ARG A 47 -14.79 9.09 -6.50
CA ARG A 47 -14.40 8.25 -5.34
C ARG A 47 -14.00 6.85 -5.81
N SER A 48 -13.70 6.71 -7.10
CA SER A 48 -13.43 5.41 -7.71
C SER A 48 -12.20 4.77 -7.07
N PRO A 49 -12.25 3.47 -6.72
CA PRO A 49 -11.09 2.65 -6.36
C PRO A 49 -9.92 2.75 -7.33
N LEU A 50 -10.18 3.06 -8.61
CA LEU A 50 -9.16 3.25 -9.65
C LEU A 50 -8.34 4.54 -9.47
N VAL A 51 -8.81 5.47 -8.63
CA VAL A 51 -8.18 6.78 -8.42
C VAL A 51 -7.59 6.88 -7.03
N THR A 52 -8.22 6.26 -6.03
CA THR A 52 -7.83 6.39 -4.61
C THR A 52 -7.17 5.17 -3.96
N PRO A 53 -6.38 4.33 -4.66
CA PRO A 53 -5.89 3.08 -4.09
C PRO A 53 -4.90 3.29 -2.93
N GLN A 54 -4.99 2.41 -1.94
CA GLN A 54 -3.92 2.00 -1.04
C GLN A 54 -3.92 0.48 -0.99
N PHE A 55 -2.98 -0.14 -1.69
CA PHE A 55 -2.88 -1.59 -1.80
C PHE A 55 -1.56 -2.07 -1.22
N PHE A 56 -1.62 -3.22 -0.56
CA PHE A 56 -0.45 -3.86 0.04
C PHE A 56 -0.55 -5.35 -0.17
N THR A 57 0.54 -5.98 -0.57
CA THR A 57 0.59 -7.43 -0.72
C THR A 57 1.75 -8.03 0.03
N PHE A 58 1.59 -9.30 0.38
CA PHE A 58 2.73 -10.18 0.60
C PHE A 58 2.51 -11.52 -0.10
N GLU A 59 3.60 -12.12 -0.57
CA GLU A 59 3.63 -13.44 -1.19
C GLU A 59 5.01 -14.09 -1.03
N ASP A 60 5.17 -15.33 -1.49
CA ASP A 60 6.44 -16.07 -1.48
C ASP A 60 7.15 -16.11 -0.10
N LEU A 61 6.45 -16.65 0.90
CA LEU A 61 7.00 -16.82 2.26
C LEU A 61 8.11 -17.88 2.30
N ASP A 62 9.33 -17.44 2.64
CA ASP A 62 10.49 -18.32 2.82
C ASP A 62 10.49 -19.07 4.16
N SER A 63 11.45 -19.98 4.36
CA SER A 63 11.60 -20.77 5.59
C SER A 63 11.96 -19.95 6.83
N ARG A 64 12.39 -18.69 6.65
CA ARG A 64 12.69 -17.73 7.72
C ARG A 64 11.52 -16.79 8.01
N GLY A 65 10.39 -16.96 7.30
CA GLY A 65 9.19 -16.15 7.47
C GLY A 65 9.25 -14.79 6.78
N ARG A 66 10.20 -14.56 5.87
CA ARG A 66 10.24 -13.35 5.05
C ARG A 66 9.41 -13.57 3.79
N ALA A 67 8.83 -12.49 3.27
CA ALA A 67 8.01 -12.50 2.07
C ALA A 67 8.48 -11.40 1.12
N LEU A 68 8.13 -11.52 -0.16
CA LEU A 68 8.06 -10.35 -1.04
C LEU A 68 6.87 -9.50 -0.58
N ASN A 69 7.12 -8.27 -0.18
CA ASN A 69 6.07 -7.32 0.18
C ASN A 69 6.05 -6.16 -0.81
N LEU A 70 4.88 -5.83 -1.34
CA LEU A 70 4.67 -4.73 -2.26
C LEU A 70 3.63 -3.76 -1.70
N GLY A 71 3.72 -2.50 -2.09
CA GLY A 71 2.67 -1.53 -1.81
C GLY A 71 2.56 -0.44 -2.86
N GLU A 72 1.32 0.03 -3.03
CA GLU A 72 0.94 1.16 -3.87
C GLU A 72 0.06 2.10 -3.05
N THR A 73 0.27 3.41 -3.14
CA THR A 73 -0.69 4.40 -2.65
C THR A 73 -0.78 5.60 -3.58
N VAL A 74 -2.00 6.15 -3.71
CA VAL A 74 -2.19 7.50 -4.22
C VAL A 74 -1.74 8.54 -3.19
N LEU A 75 -1.26 9.67 -3.67
CA LEU A 75 -0.71 10.80 -2.93
C LEU A 75 -1.17 12.12 -3.57
N LEU A 76 -1.32 13.15 -2.73
CA LEU A 76 -1.22 14.53 -3.20
C LEU A 76 0.25 14.82 -3.55
N GLN A 77 0.47 15.76 -4.48
CA GLN A 77 1.83 16.10 -4.91
C GLN A 77 2.74 16.52 -3.74
N GLU A 78 2.22 17.24 -2.75
CA GLU A 78 3.00 17.64 -1.58
C GLU A 78 3.34 16.49 -0.61
N GLU A 79 2.68 15.33 -0.72
CA GLU A 79 2.89 14.18 0.16
C GLU A 79 4.00 13.24 -0.34
N VAL A 80 4.45 13.41 -1.59
CA VAL A 80 5.44 12.54 -2.24
C VAL A 80 6.75 12.50 -1.44
N ASN A 81 7.39 13.65 -1.21
CA ASN A 81 8.68 13.69 -0.52
C ASN A 81 8.59 13.29 0.98
N PRO A 82 7.57 13.73 1.74
CA PRO A 82 7.36 13.26 3.10
C PRO A 82 7.26 11.73 3.20
N LEU A 83 6.41 11.09 2.38
CA LEU A 83 6.25 9.64 2.44
C LEU A 83 7.52 8.92 1.97
N LEU A 84 8.13 9.36 0.86
CA LEU A 84 9.38 8.78 0.36
C LEU A 84 10.47 8.78 1.44
N THR A 85 10.60 9.90 2.16
CA THR A 85 11.57 10.05 3.26
C THR A 85 11.29 9.05 4.38
N GLU A 86 10.04 8.92 4.82
CA GLU A 86 9.69 8.01 5.91
C GLU A 86 9.81 6.53 5.51
N LEU A 87 9.50 6.17 4.27
CA LEU A 87 9.73 4.82 3.76
C LEU A 87 11.22 4.46 3.75
N ARG A 88 12.08 5.35 3.23
CA ARG A 88 13.54 5.13 3.19
C ARG A 88 14.16 5.02 4.57
N LYS A 89 13.69 5.80 5.56
CA LYS A 89 14.14 5.67 6.97
C LYS A 89 13.84 4.31 7.60
N ARG A 90 12.94 3.52 7.01
CA ARG A 90 12.51 2.20 7.50
C ARG A 90 13.02 1.06 6.61
N ASP A 91 14.00 1.35 5.76
CA ASP A 91 14.58 0.43 4.78
C ASP A 91 13.56 -0.12 3.77
N ILE A 92 12.49 0.64 3.50
CA ILE A 92 11.54 0.32 2.44
C ILE A 92 11.98 1.01 1.15
N LYS A 93 12.15 0.22 0.09
CA LYS A 93 12.65 0.72 -1.20
C LYS A 93 11.49 1.29 -2.02
N VAL A 94 11.58 2.56 -2.37
CA VAL A 94 10.65 3.20 -3.33
C VAL A 94 11.19 2.98 -4.74
N THR A 95 10.38 2.42 -5.62
CA THR A 95 10.79 2.02 -6.98
C THR A 95 10.16 2.86 -8.08
N ALA A 96 8.96 3.41 -7.87
CA ALA A 96 8.31 4.27 -8.85
C ALA A 96 7.52 5.40 -8.18
N VAL A 97 7.52 6.55 -8.85
CA VAL A 97 6.63 7.68 -8.59
C VAL A 97 6.11 8.19 -9.94
N HIS A 98 4.79 8.17 -10.14
CA HIS A 98 4.17 8.53 -11.41
C HIS A 98 2.72 9.01 -11.24
N ASN A 99 1.99 9.24 -12.33
CA ASN A 99 0.57 9.59 -12.35
C ASN A 99 -0.22 8.62 -13.25
N HIS A 100 -1.45 8.25 -12.87
CA HIS A 100 -2.34 7.42 -13.71
C HIS A 100 -3.20 8.26 -14.65
N TRP A 101 -3.64 9.44 -14.19
CA TRP A 101 -4.56 10.31 -14.91
C TRP A 101 -3.82 11.54 -15.44
N LEU A 102 -4.35 12.12 -16.51
CA LEU A 102 -3.93 13.42 -17.01
C LEU A 102 -5.04 14.43 -16.71
N PHE A 103 -4.64 15.65 -16.31
CA PHE A 103 -5.53 16.79 -16.05
C PHE A 103 -6.55 16.57 -14.91
N GLU A 104 -6.29 15.62 -14.03
CA GLU A 104 -7.01 15.46 -12.78
C GLU A 104 -6.69 16.60 -11.79
N GLU A 105 -7.65 16.92 -10.93
CA GLU A 105 -7.51 17.99 -9.94
C GLU A 105 -8.00 17.53 -8.55
N PRO A 106 -7.20 17.67 -7.48
CA PRO A 106 -5.78 18.06 -7.48
C PRO A 106 -4.90 17.00 -8.15
N ARG A 107 -3.64 17.34 -8.43
CA ARG A 107 -2.66 16.42 -9.06
C ARG A 107 -2.51 15.15 -8.22
N ALA A 108 -2.85 14.01 -8.81
CA ALA A 108 -2.74 12.70 -8.19
C ALA A 108 -1.40 12.06 -8.56
N MET A 109 -0.61 11.73 -7.55
CA MET A 109 0.65 10.99 -7.69
C MET A 109 0.49 9.58 -7.11
N TYR A 110 1.21 8.61 -7.64
CA TYR A 110 1.19 7.22 -7.20
C TYR A 110 2.61 6.80 -6.89
N MET A 111 2.78 6.08 -5.79
CA MET A 111 4.08 5.62 -5.32
C MET A 111 4.06 4.10 -5.13
N HIS A 112 5.06 3.43 -5.69
CA HIS A 112 5.29 2.00 -5.56
C HIS A 112 6.51 1.76 -4.68
N PHE A 113 6.40 0.81 -3.76
CA PHE A 113 7.46 0.46 -2.84
C PHE A 113 7.47 -1.03 -2.51
N GLU A 114 8.66 -1.55 -2.19
CA GLU A 114 8.92 -2.98 -2.04
C GLU A 114 9.90 -3.27 -0.89
N SER A 115 9.84 -4.48 -0.35
CA SER A 115 10.82 -5.02 0.59
C SER A 115 10.79 -6.55 0.63
N VAL A 116 11.86 -7.17 1.16
CA VAL A 116 11.86 -8.60 1.52
C VAL A 116 12.11 -8.74 3.01
N GLU A 117 11.04 -8.91 3.77
CA GLU A 117 11.03 -8.98 5.24
C GLU A 117 9.76 -9.68 5.74
N PRO A 118 9.62 -9.98 7.05
CA PRO A 118 8.38 -10.53 7.59
C PRO A 118 7.18 -9.61 7.29
N PRO A 119 6.04 -10.14 6.80
CA PRO A 119 4.90 -9.30 6.40
C PRO A 119 4.38 -8.37 7.50
N LEU A 120 4.41 -8.82 8.76
CA LEU A 120 3.91 -8.01 9.87
C LEU A 120 4.87 -6.85 10.21
N ASP A 121 6.17 -7.00 9.95
CA ASP A 121 7.15 -5.93 10.12
C ASP A 121 6.98 -4.88 9.03
N PHE A 122 6.84 -5.31 7.77
CA PHE A 122 6.46 -4.45 6.65
C PHE A 122 5.19 -3.65 6.98
N ALA A 123 4.11 -4.33 7.38
CA ALA A 123 2.83 -3.68 7.70
C ALA A 123 2.97 -2.60 8.78
N ARG A 124 3.77 -2.85 9.84
CA ARG A 124 4.03 -1.86 10.91
C ARG A 124 4.81 -0.67 10.38
N LYS A 125 5.89 -0.92 9.64
CA LYS A 125 6.70 0.15 9.02
C LYS A 125 5.87 1.04 8.11
N ILE A 126 5.04 0.44 7.26
CA ILE A 126 4.10 1.16 6.39
C ILE A 126 3.11 1.98 7.20
N ARG A 127 2.48 1.39 8.23
CA ARG A 127 1.55 2.11 9.11
C ARG A 127 2.21 3.35 9.74
N GLU A 128 3.45 3.23 10.21
CA GLU A 128 4.20 4.33 10.79
C GLU A 128 4.57 5.40 9.75
N ALA A 129 5.06 4.99 8.57
CA ALA A 129 5.41 5.91 7.50
C ALA A 129 4.20 6.71 7.01
N PHE A 130 3.02 6.08 6.95
CA PHE A 130 1.80 6.69 6.44
C PHE A 130 1.22 7.77 7.36
N ARG A 131 1.77 7.98 8.57
CA ARG A 131 1.36 9.07 9.48
C ARG A 131 1.63 10.48 8.93
N VAL A 132 2.49 10.61 7.92
CA VAL A 132 2.74 11.90 7.25
C VAL A 132 1.69 12.24 6.20
N LEU A 133 0.79 11.31 5.88
CA LEU A 133 -0.28 11.52 4.92
C LEU A 133 -1.46 12.25 5.57
N LYS A 134 -2.12 13.12 4.82
CA LYS A 134 -3.32 13.83 5.24
C LYS A 134 -4.57 12.99 4.98
N GLY A 135 -5.55 13.05 5.89
CA GLY A 135 -6.82 12.34 5.78
C GLY A 135 -6.67 10.83 5.87
#